data_AF-A0A3D0S9K5-F1
#
_entry.id   AF-A0A3D0S9K5-F1
#
_cell.length_a   1.000
_cell.length_b   1.000
_cell.length_c   1.000
_cell.angle_alpha   90.00
_cell.angle_beta   90.00
_cell.angle_gamma   90.00
#
_symmetry.space_group_name_H-M   'P 1'
#
loop_
_entity.id
_entity.type
_entity.pdbx_description
1 polymer ?
#
loop_
_entity_poly.entity_id
_entity_poly.type
_entity_poly.pdbx_seq_one_letter_code
_entity_poly.pdbx_strand_id
1 'polypeptide(L)'
;MGRFHRHDGEHDHEHPHDHEHHEHHEVGDLSGYATGADRVVVLERIFTENDRAADANRAALDAAGVRCVNLMSSPGAGKTALLERTLAHLAAAGVRAGVVEGDIETALDADRLAPHAAQVALLNTGDGFGGECHLDAPMVARALEEL
;
A
#
# COMPACT_ATOMS: atom_id res chain seq x y z
N MET A 1 2.05 39.69 -51.08
CA MET A 1 1.27 40.53 -50.15
C MET A 1 1.18 39.78 -48.82
N GLY A 2 1.55 40.43 -47.70
CA GLY A 2 1.49 39.87 -46.32
C GLY A 2 2.85 39.38 -45.80
N ARG A 3 3.76 40.23 -45.27
CA ARG A 3 3.80 41.00 -44.00
C ARG A 3 4.16 40.13 -42.79
N PHE A 4 5.43 40.24 -42.38
CA PHE A 4 6.04 39.70 -41.15
C PHE A 4 5.53 40.44 -39.91
N HIS A 5 5.35 39.72 -38.79
CA HIS A 5 5.56 40.25 -37.43
C HIS A 5 6.04 39.12 -36.49
N ARG A 6 7.22 39.33 -35.89
CA ARG A 6 7.69 38.70 -34.64
C ARG A 6 7.26 39.58 -33.48
N HIS A 7 7.03 38.99 -32.31
CA HIS A 7 7.24 39.66 -31.04
C HIS A 7 7.87 38.68 -30.06
N ASP A 8 9.05 39.06 -29.58
CA ASP A 8 9.79 38.47 -28.48
C ASP A 8 9.12 38.81 -27.15
N GLY A 9 9.21 37.88 -26.19
CA GLY A 9 8.72 38.04 -24.83
C GLY A 9 9.32 36.97 -23.93
N GLU A 10 10.55 37.21 -23.46
CA GLU A 10 11.14 36.52 -22.32
C GLU A 10 10.36 36.89 -21.06
N HIS A 11 9.90 35.88 -20.32
CA HIS A 11 9.47 36.03 -18.95
C HIS A 11 10.36 35.17 -18.06
N ASP A 12 11.26 35.85 -17.36
CA ASP A 12 12.10 35.30 -16.31
C ASP A 12 11.24 35.18 -15.04
N HIS A 13 11.13 33.97 -14.49
CA HIS A 13 10.41 33.72 -13.24
C HIS A 13 11.42 33.26 -12.18
N GLU A 14 11.93 34.22 -11.40
CA GLU A 14 12.62 33.95 -10.15
C GLU A 14 11.61 33.51 -9.08
N HIS A 15 11.71 32.26 -8.62
CA HIS A 15 11.01 31.77 -7.44
C HIS A 15 11.95 31.79 -6.23
N PRO A 16 11.65 32.52 -5.15
CA PRO A 16 12.32 32.33 -3.88
C PRO A 16 11.73 31.10 -3.19
N HIS A 17 12.56 30.09 -2.93
CA HIS A 17 12.20 28.95 -2.09
C HIS A 17 12.54 29.26 -0.63
N ASP A 18 11.54 29.70 0.13
CA ASP A 18 11.58 29.61 1.59
C ASP A 18 11.14 28.20 2.00
N HIS A 19 12.07 27.44 2.58
CA HIS A 19 11.81 26.14 3.19
C HIS A 19 11.45 26.33 4.65
N GLU A 20 10.16 26.52 4.95
CA GLU A 20 9.65 26.33 6.31
C GLU A 20 9.32 24.85 6.52
N HIS A 21 10.10 24.23 7.41
CA HIS A 21 9.85 22.93 7.98
C HIS A 21 8.58 22.98 8.83
N HIS A 22 7.50 22.34 8.36
CA HIS A 22 6.38 21.98 9.22
C HIS A 22 6.36 20.47 9.43
N GLU A 23 6.91 20.09 10.58
CA GLU A 23 6.60 18.87 11.30
C GLU A 23 5.11 18.81 11.68
N HIS A 24 4.66 17.58 11.91
CA HIS A 24 3.34 17.14 12.36
C HIS A 24 2.29 16.87 11.27
N HIS A 25 2.09 15.56 11.10
CA HIS A 25 0.97 14.91 10.44
C HIS A 25 -0.36 15.45 10.99
N GLU A 26 -0.92 16.47 10.35
CA GLU A 26 -2.32 16.83 10.55
C GLU A 26 -3.20 15.93 9.67
N VAL A 27 -4.03 15.15 10.35
CA VAL A 27 -5.03 14.26 9.77
C VAL A 27 -6.13 15.12 9.13
N GLY A 28 -5.89 15.71 7.96
CA GLY A 28 -6.86 16.46 7.16
C GLY A 28 -7.50 17.68 7.84
N ASP A 29 -8.13 18.57 7.06
CA ASP A 29 -8.94 19.65 7.63
C ASP A 29 -10.26 19.09 8.19
N LEU A 30 -10.34 19.01 9.51
CA LEU A 30 -11.49 18.47 10.26
C LEU A 30 -12.32 19.57 10.95
N SER A 31 -12.04 20.84 10.66
CA SER A 31 -12.68 21.99 11.31
C SER A 31 -14.20 22.07 11.09
N GLY A 32 -14.72 21.40 10.06
CA GLY A 32 -16.15 21.34 9.75
C GLY A 32 -16.99 20.39 10.62
N TYR A 33 -16.39 19.60 11.51
CA TYR A 33 -17.10 18.59 12.32
C TYR A 33 -17.00 18.89 13.83
N ALA A 34 -18.13 18.96 14.52
CA ALA A 34 -18.21 19.21 15.97
C ALA A 34 -17.63 18.09 16.88
N THR A 35 -17.03 17.05 16.28
CA THR A 35 -16.50 15.85 16.95
C THR A 35 -14.99 15.71 16.79
N GLY A 36 -14.27 16.77 16.42
CA GLY A 36 -12.85 16.74 16.07
C GLY A 36 -11.97 15.97 17.07
N ALA A 37 -12.01 16.32 18.36
CA ALA A 37 -11.19 15.67 19.38
C ALA A 37 -11.53 14.17 19.58
N ASP A 38 -12.82 13.82 19.60
CA ASP A 38 -13.24 12.42 19.78
C ASP A 38 -12.81 11.54 18.59
N ARG A 39 -12.82 12.09 17.37
CA ARG A 39 -12.36 11.37 16.16
C ARG A 39 -10.86 11.12 16.16
N VAL A 40 -10.06 12.11 16.58
CA VAL A 40 -8.60 11.95 16.71
C VAL A 40 -8.27 10.82 17.68
N VAL A 41 -8.91 10.81 18.86
CA VAL A 41 -8.70 9.76 19.87
C VAL A 41 -9.11 8.37 19.34
N VAL A 42 -10.19 8.27 18.57
CA VAL A 42 -10.61 6.99 17.98
C VAL A 42 -9.62 6.50 16.93
N LEU A 43 -9.16 7.37 16.02
CA LEU A 43 -8.18 7.02 15.00
C LEU A 43 -6.85 6.59 15.62
N GLU A 44 -6.35 7.31 16.61
CA GLU A 44 -5.14 6.95 17.35
C GLU A 44 -5.25 5.56 18.00
N ARG A 45 -6.41 5.24 18.59
CA ARG A 45 -6.66 3.91 19.16
C ARG A 45 -6.67 2.83 18.09
N ILE A 46 -7.31 3.06 16.94
CA ILE A 46 -7.34 2.11 15.83
C ILE A 46 -5.93 1.83 15.32
N PHE A 47 -5.12 2.88 15.07
CA PHE A 47 -3.74 2.72 14.63
C PHE A 47 -2.88 2.00 15.68
N THR A 48 -3.07 2.31 16.96
CA THR A 48 -2.36 1.63 18.06
C THR A 48 -2.68 0.14 18.10
N GLU A 49 -3.94 -0.27 17.92
CA GLU A 49 -4.28 -1.69 17.87
C GLU A 49 -3.72 -2.38 16.62
N ASN A 50 -3.73 -1.69 15.47
CA ASN A 50 -3.11 -2.21 14.25
C ASN A 50 -1.59 -2.42 14.43
N ASP A 51 -0.89 -1.48 15.07
CA ASP A 51 0.54 -1.60 15.33
C ASP A 51 0.87 -2.79 16.23
N ARG A 52 0.06 -3.03 17.27
CA ARG A 52 0.19 -4.21 18.14
C ARG A 52 0.01 -5.51 17.37
N ALA A 53 -1.02 -5.59 16.52
CA ALA A 53 -1.23 -6.76 15.66
C ALA A 53 -0.07 -6.93 14.67
N ALA A 54 0.47 -5.84 14.11
CA ALA A 54 1.59 -5.87 13.19
C ALA A 54 2.88 -6.37 13.87
N ASP A 55 3.11 -5.99 15.14
CA ASP A 55 4.22 -6.52 15.94
C ASP A 55 4.10 -8.02 16.18
N ALA A 56 2.88 -8.50 16.49
CA ALA A 56 2.63 -9.93 16.64
C ALA A 56 2.91 -10.70 15.34
N ASN A 57 2.46 -10.18 14.19
CA ASN A 57 2.73 -10.78 12.88
C ASN A 57 4.23 -10.83 12.59
N ARG A 58 4.96 -9.74 12.85
CA ARG A 58 6.43 -9.69 12.69
C ARG A 58 7.11 -10.76 13.54
N ALA A 59 6.75 -10.86 14.82
CA ALA A 59 7.33 -11.85 15.72
C ALA A 59 7.04 -13.30 15.26
N ALA A 60 5.84 -13.58 14.76
CA ALA A 60 5.48 -14.90 14.23
C ALA A 60 6.30 -15.25 12.97
N LEU A 61 6.42 -14.31 12.03
CA LEU A 61 7.21 -14.49 10.81
C LEU A 61 8.71 -14.67 11.12
N ASP A 62 9.25 -13.88 12.04
CA ASP A 62 10.64 -13.98 12.48
C ASP A 62 10.91 -15.33 13.17
N ALA A 63 9.99 -15.79 14.03
CA ALA A 63 10.08 -17.10 14.67
C ALA A 63 10.04 -18.26 13.65
N ALA A 64 9.32 -18.09 12.54
CA ALA A 64 9.27 -19.03 11.43
C ALA A 64 10.46 -18.89 10.45
N GLY A 65 11.35 -17.90 10.64
CA GLY A 65 12.45 -17.61 9.72
C GLY A 65 12.00 -17.09 8.36
N VAL A 66 10.82 -16.48 8.28
CA VAL A 66 10.20 -15.98 7.05
C VAL A 66 10.48 -14.49 6.90
N ARG A 67 11.11 -14.10 5.78
CA ARG A 67 11.25 -12.69 5.42
C ARG A 67 9.97 -12.21 4.73
N CYS A 68 9.26 -11.28 5.35
CA CYS A 68 8.09 -10.64 4.76
C CYS A 68 8.44 -9.31 4.08
N VAL A 69 7.77 -9.02 2.95
CA VAL A 69 7.88 -7.77 2.19
C VAL A 69 6.48 -7.26 1.93
N ASN A 70 6.17 -6.06 2.42
CA ASN A 70 4.94 -5.35 2.06
C ASN A 70 5.19 -4.56 0.77
N LEU A 71 4.44 -4.86 -0.29
CA LEU A 71 4.52 -4.18 -1.58
C LEU A 71 3.25 -3.38 -1.86
N MET A 72 3.36 -2.05 -1.75
CA MET A 72 2.28 -1.11 -2.06
C MET A 72 2.57 -0.36 -3.35
N SER A 73 1.52 -0.06 -4.13
CA SER A 73 1.63 0.75 -5.34
C SER A 73 0.29 1.40 -5.69
N SER A 74 0.31 2.41 -6.56
CA SER A 74 -0.90 2.90 -7.21
C SER A 74 -1.51 1.83 -8.14
N PRO A 75 -2.82 1.89 -8.43
CA PRO A 75 -3.44 1.02 -9.44
C PRO A 75 -2.75 1.14 -10.80
N GLY A 76 -2.54 0.01 -11.48
CA GLY A 76 -1.90 -0.02 -12.80
C GLY A 76 -0.38 0.21 -12.82
N ALA A 77 0.28 0.40 -11.68
CA ALA A 77 1.74 0.60 -11.60
C ALA A 77 2.58 -0.66 -11.92
N GLY A 78 1.93 -1.79 -12.20
CA GLY A 78 2.60 -3.04 -12.59
C GLY A 78 3.01 -3.95 -11.42
N LYS A 79 2.40 -3.79 -10.23
CA LYS A 79 2.62 -4.65 -9.04
C LYS A 79 2.62 -6.14 -9.40
N THR A 80 1.57 -6.61 -10.06
CA THR A 80 1.41 -8.03 -10.40
C THR A 80 2.48 -8.51 -11.38
N ALA A 81 2.81 -7.71 -12.40
CA ALA A 81 3.86 -8.07 -13.37
C ALA A 81 5.26 -8.14 -12.72
N LEU A 82 5.53 -7.27 -11.75
CA LEU A 82 6.74 -7.34 -10.95
C LEU A 82 6.77 -8.61 -10.09
N LEU A 83 5.66 -8.94 -9.43
CA LEU A 83 5.54 -10.13 -8.59
C LEU A 83 5.69 -11.43 -9.40
N GLU A 84 5.02 -11.57 -10.55
CA GLU A 84 5.14 -12.75 -11.43
C GLU A 84 6.61 -13.04 -11.76
N ARG A 85 7.36 -12.02 -12.20
CA ARG A 85 8.79 -12.16 -12.55
C ARG A 85 9.65 -12.47 -11.34
N THR A 86 9.37 -11.81 -10.21
CA THR A 86 10.14 -12.00 -8.97
C THR A 86 9.94 -13.42 -8.42
N LEU A 87 8.69 -13.89 -8.36
CA LEU A 87 8.35 -15.23 -7.89
C LEU A 87 8.96 -16.31 -8.79
N ALA A 88 8.90 -16.14 -10.11
CA ALA A 88 9.54 -17.06 -11.04
C ALA A 88 11.06 -17.14 -10.83
N HIS A 89 11.73 -16.01 -10.59
CA HIS A 89 13.16 -16.00 -10.28
C HIS A 89 13.48 -16.66 -8.92
N LEU A 90 12.67 -16.41 -7.90
CA LEU A 90 12.82 -17.03 -6.58
C LEU A 90 12.64 -18.55 -6.66
N ALA A 91 11.61 -19.01 -7.36
CA ALA A 91 11.37 -20.44 -7.59
C ALA A 91 12.54 -21.10 -8.34
N ALA A 92 13.07 -20.45 -9.37
CA ALA A 92 14.25 -20.94 -10.10
C ALA A 92 15.50 -21.00 -9.21
N ALA A 93 15.61 -20.12 -8.22
CA ALA A 93 16.68 -20.14 -7.21
C ALA A 93 16.43 -21.13 -6.05
N GLY A 94 15.32 -21.87 -6.07
CA GLY A 94 14.94 -22.82 -5.01
C GLY A 94 14.38 -22.15 -3.74
N VAL A 95 13.98 -20.88 -3.81
CA VAL A 95 13.36 -20.15 -2.70
C VAL A 95 11.85 -20.28 -2.79
N ARG A 96 11.22 -20.76 -1.71
CA ARG A 96 9.76 -20.80 -1.58
C ARG A 96 9.24 -19.43 -1.16
N ALA A 97 8.26 -18.91 -1.91
CA ALA A 97 7.62 -17.64 -1.61
C ALA A 97 6.10 -17.82 -1.58
N GLY A 98 5.46 -17.39 -0.48
CA GLY A 98 4.01 -17.23 -0.39
C GLY A 98 3.59 -15.80 -0.72
N VAL A 99 2.34 -15.62 -1.11
CA VAL A 99 1.75 -14.30 -1.39
C VAL A 99 0.47 -14.14 -0.56
N VAL A 100 0.33 -13.01 0.11
CA VAL A 100 -0.96 -12.54 0.64
C VAL A 100 -1.42 -11.42 -0.27
N GLU A 101 -2.57 -11.60 -0.91
CA GLU A 101 -3.11 -10.67 -1.89
C GLU A 101 -4.38 -10.03 -1.34
N GLY A 102 -4.45 -8.70 -1.35
CA GLY A 102 -5.65 -7.95 -1.03
C GLY A 102 -6.25 -7.37 -2.31
N ASP A 103 -7.41 -7.87 -2.70
CA ASP A 103 -8.23 -7.31 -3.79
C ASP A 103 -9.63 -6.99 -3.24
N ILE A 104 -10.37 -6.10 -3.89
CA ILE A 104 -11.72 -5.73 -3.45
C ILE A 104 -12.68 -6.89 -3.74
N GLU A 105 -12.64 -7.48 -4.93
CA GLU A 105 -13.68 -8.44 -5.36
C GLU A 105 -13.20 -9.49 -6.37
N THR A 106 -11.97 -9.40 -6.91
CA THR A 106 -11.51 -10.30 -7.98
C THR A 106 -10.34 -11.16 -7.55
N ALA A 107 -10.28 -12.40 -8.05
CA ALA A 107 -9.12 -13.29 -7.85
C ALA A 107 -8.07 -13.15 -8.98
N LEU A 108 -8.18 -12.11 -9.81
CA LEU A 108 -7.40 -12.01 -11.06
C LEU A 108 -5.89 -11.96 -10.80
N ASP A 109 -5.47 -11.23 -9.77
CA ASP A 109 -4.06 -11.15 -9.40
C ASP A 109 -3.60 -12.45 -8.71
N ALA A 110 -4.39 -13.00 -7.78
CA ALA A 110 -4.11 -14.31 -7.17
C ALA A 110 -3.93 -15.44 -8.21
N ASP A 111 -4.86 -15.57 -9.18
CA ASP A 111 -4.82 -16.59 -10.23
C ASP A 111 -3.57 -16.49 -11.11
N ARG A 112 -3.13 -15.25 -11.38
CA ARG A 112 -1.91 -14.98 -12.14
C ARG A 112 -0.64 -15.32 -11.36
N LEU A 113 -0.66 -15.15 -10.04
CA LEU A 113 0.50 -15.40 -9.18
C LEU A 113 0.61 -16.87 -8.74
N ALA A 114 -0.51 -17.60 -8.65
CA ALA A 114 -0.56 -18.98 -8.18
C ALA A 114 0.41 -19.95 -8.89
N PRO A 115 0.64 -19.88 -10.22
CA PRO A 115 1.61 -20.74 -10.89
C PRO A 115 3.08 -20.47 -10.52
N HIS A 116 3.36 -19.31 -9.92
CA HIS A 116 4.71 -18.84 -9.61
C HIS A 116 5.02 -18.84 -8.09
N ALA A 117 3.99 -18.72 -7.25
CA ALA A 117 4.11 -18.79 -5.81
C ALA A 117 4.04 -20.23 -5.29
N ALA A 118 4.60 -20.46 -4.11
CA ALA A 118 4.38 -21.71 -3.38
C ALA A 118 2.94 -21.82 -2.88
N GLN A 119 2.33 -20.67 -2.53
CA GLN A 119 0.97 -20.54 -2.03
C GLN A 119 0.50 -19.10 -2.15
N VAL A 120 -0.80 -18.91 -2.36
CA VAL A 120 -1.45 -17.60 -2.43
C VAL A 120 -2.67 -17.60 -1.51
N ALA A 121 -2.69 -16.69 -0.55
CA ALA A 121 -3.87 -16.38 0.26
C ALA A 121 -4.52 -15.10 -0.29
N LEU A 122 -5.77 -15.19 -0.73
CA LEU A 122 -6.55 -14.07 -1.22
C LEU A 122 -7.44 -13.54 -0.10
N LEU A 123 -7.33 -12.25 0.19
CA LEU A 123 -8.18 -11.51 1.10
C LEU A 123 -9.05 -10.55 0.28
N ASN A 124 -10.32 -10.92 0.10
CA ASN A 124 -11.31 -10.03 -0.51
C ASN A 124 -11.74 -8.97 0.50
N THR A 125 -11.39 -7.72 0.26
CA THR A 125 -11.71 -6.62 1.18
C THR A 125 -13.13 -6.07 1.00
N GLY A 126 -13.80 -6.42 -0.10
CA GLY A 126 -15.24 -6.20 -0.30
C GLY A 126 -16.11 -6.99 0.67
N ASP A 127 -15.73 -8.25 0.95
CA ASP A 127 -16.48 -9.14 1.83
C ASP A 127 -16.01 -9.01 3.28
N GLY A 128 -16.80 -8.32 4.10
CA GLY A 128 -16.58 -8.25 5.55
C GLY A 128 -15.61 -7.18 6.04
N PHE A 129 -14.98 -6.41 5.14
CA PHE A 129 -13.99 -5.38 5.49
C PHE A 129 -14.26 -3.99 4.89
N GLY A 130 -15.49 -3.73 4.43
CA GLY A 130 -15.92 -2.39 4.06
C GLY A 130 -15.53 -1.91 2.67
N GLY A 131 -14.97 -2.77 1.81
CA GLY A 131 -14.68 -2.46 0.41
C GLY A 131 -13.41 -1.64 0.19
N GLU A 132 -12.52 -1.58 1.18
CA GLU A 132 -11.29 -0.81 1.10
C GLU A 132 -10.15 -1.63 0.51
N CYS A 133 -9.44 -1.15 -0.53
CA CYS A 133 -8.32 -1.86 -1.18
C CYS A 133 -7.01 -1.77 -0.36
N HIS A 134 -7.07 -1.96 0.95
CA HIS A 134 -5.90 -1.96 1.82
C HIS A 134 -5.92 -3.17 2.77
N LEU A 135 -4.75 -3.59 3.24
CA LEU A 135 -4.61 -4.67 4.22
C LEU A 135 -4.19 -4.10 5.58
N ASP A 136 -4.95 -4.43 6.62
CA ASP A 136 -4.56 -4.19 8.00
C ASP A 136 -3.85 -5.41 8.62
N ALA A 137 -3.23 -5.23 9.78
CA ALA A 137 -2.48 -6.30 10.42
C ALA A 137 -3.36 -7.50 10.87
N PRO A 138 -4.58 -7.31 11.41
CA PRO A 138 -5.49 -8.42 11.67
C PRO A 138 -5.87 -9.24 10.44
N MET A 139 -6.09 -8.61 9.29
CA MET A 139 -6.33 -9.29 8.01
C MET A 139 -5.13 -10.17 7.63
N VAL A 140 -3.91 -9.62 7.71
CA VAL A 140 -2.69 -10.39 7.43
C VAL A 140 -2.54 -11.55 8.41
N ALA A 141 -2.84 -11.34 9.69
CA ALA A 141 -2.76 -12.41 10.70
C ALA A 141 -3.64 -13.61 10.30
N ARG A 142 -4.87 -13.35 9.82
CA ARG A 142 -5.75 -14.40 9.31
C ARG A 142 -5.21 -15.09 8.07
N ALA A 143 -4.70 -14.35 7.09
CA ALA A 143 -4.11 -14.97 5.92
C ALA A 143 -2.90 -15.86 6.26
N LEU A 144 -2.10 -15.49 7.27
CA LEU A 144 -0.99 -16.32 7.74
C LEU A 144 -1.44 -17.65 8.36
N GLU A 145 -2.68 -17.76 8.85
CA GLU A 145 -3.24 -19.04 9.34
C GLU A 145 -3.62 -19.98 8.18
N GLU A 146 -3.80 -19.44 6.97
CA GLU A 146 -4.18 -20.18 5.76
C GLU A 146 -2.96 -20.61 4.91
N LEU A 147 -1.75 -20.15 5.28
CA LEU A 147 -0.47 -20.48 4.64
C LEU A 147 0.20 -21.70 5.29
#